data_AF-A0A7S4EIP7-F1
#
_entry.id   AF-A0A7S4EIP7-F1
#
_cell.length_a   1.000
_cell.length_b   1.000
_cell.length_c   1.000
_cell.angle_alpha   90.00
_cell.angle_beta   90.00
_cell.angle_gamma   90.00
#
_symmetry.space_group_name_H-M   'P 1'
#
loop_
_entity.id
_entity.type
_entity.pdbx_description
1 polymer ?
#
loop_
_entity_poly.entity_id
_entity_poly.type
_entity_poly.pdbx_seq_one_letter_code
_entity_poly.pdbx_strand_id
1 'polypeptide(L)'
;MVLQSLWLLPWKVTLCVASFLLTADYGLAFTTKFGRHTPDSSVNSKSGLGQRGFSKPPSTKHAPFKSKFSSQRILLHPLATTSTTSSEIERQFLDEKQLDFILGYLNKHQGNALMKFSEAFSKLGAEKAKKNAWSGGSYNIASAKIVGIDTVSFELDVQVQIRNEDPIVERVAIDLDAMPVSKNRKLLGSGTIPPPVARDLDLPPIDEIVRRLCRLCWIVNEPDATGKLFQLGIQLAGSDIGRLKENMYLNQCPHNRYVRKYFYDMVADATLEAAILCSKGRISNRMKITAMFPEMNPSMDSYRIGTILEMIRTVAIKLVEQNLRVRVCVQGSMGVGIFTGVPKQLGGVSKLLQMMDWQSNEGEENEGMVGNYMNFGNIGAEHVVNAHVREDGTKVEQDDVFILIAPQSMVGVDSSIIASLKEMAEAAGSRPIILLNPDLTDKFSSQGQQNVRGRQDRIDFANTFETIWHFNNIYVSGTSYFPILGATFKPGPLNMWASYQRRDLAKEQGEMYIPIIAGEEKPQGDQILASFES
;
A
#
# COMPACT_ATOMS: atom_id res chain seq x y z
N MET A 1 -22.36 -9.97 -37.07
CA MET A 1 -23.49 -9.13 -37.52
C MET A 1 -24.40 -8.90 -36.31
N VAL A 2 -24.57 -7.63 -35.95
CA VAL A 2 -25.47 -7.04 -34.95
C VAL A 2 -25.24 -7.37 -33.47
N LEU A 3 -24.50 -6.46 -32.83
CA LEU A 3 -24.44 -6.18 -31.39
C LEU A 3 -25.16 -4.84 -31.17
N GLN A 4 -26.22 -4.83 -30.36
CA GLN A 4 -26.94 -3.67 -29.79
C GLN A 4 -27.97 -4.34 -28.84
N SER A 5 -28.28 -3.90 -27.62
CA SER A 5 -28.21 -2.62 -26.94
C SER A 5 -28.80 -2.87 -25.53
N LEU A 6 -28.20 -2.38 -24.44
CA LEU A 6 -28.89 -2.23 -23.14
C LEU A 6 -28.04 -1.44 -22.13
N TRP A 7 -28.13 -0.11 -22.22
CA TRP A 7 -27.84 0.81 -21.12
C TRP A 7 -28.75 2.03 -21.31
N LEU A 8 -29.62 2.28 -20.33
CA LEU A 8 -30.17 3.58 -19.94
C LEU A 8 -31.24 3.37 -18.86
N LEU A 9 -31.05 3.97 -17.68
CA LEU A 9 -32.08 4.68 -16.91
C LEU A 9 -31.40 5.43 -15.74
N PRO A 10 -31.62 6.75 -15.58
CA PRO A 10 -31.16 7.50 -14.43
C PRO A 10 -32.28 7.65 -13.39
N TRP A 11 -31.99 7.45 -12.11
CA TRP A 11 -32.90 7.82 -11.02
C TRP A 11 -32.30 8.94 -10.20
N LYS A 12 -32.95 10.11 -10.27
CA LYS A 12 -32.78 11.23 -9.34
C LYS A 12 -33.48 10.86 -8.02
N VAL A 13 -32.77 10.95 -6.90
CA VAL A 13 -33.40 11.03 -5.58
C VAL A 13 -33.13 12.42 -5.01
N THR A 14 -34.20 13.17 -4.88
CA THR A 14 -34.28 14.49 -4.26
C THR A 14 -34.16 14.34 -2.75
N LEU A 15 -33.14 14.92 -2.12
CA LEU A 15 -33.06 15.02 -0.66
C LEU A 15 -33.74 16.32 -0.21
N CYS A 16 -34.87 16.20 0.47
CA CYS A 16 -35.51 17.30 1.20
C CYS A 16 -34.69 17.61 2.46
N VAL A 17 -34.20 18.84 2.54
CA VAL A 17 -33.63 19.44 3.75
C VAL A 17 -34.78 19.82 4.68
N ALA A 18 -34.84 19.21 5.86
CA ALA A 18 -35.65 19.69 6.97
C ALA A 18 -34.72 20.09 8.12
N SER A 19 -34.56 21.41 8.27
CA SER A 19 -33.94 22.05 9.43
C SER A 19 -34.79 21.83 10.67
N PHE A 20 -34.18 21.40 11.78
CA PHE A 20 -34.68 21.73 13.12
C PHE A 20 -33.51 22.15 14.03
N LEU A 21 -33.58 23.41 14.40
CA LEU A 21 -32.89 24.07 15.50
C LEU A 21 -33.39 23.51 16.84
N LEU A 22 -32.49 23.27 17.80
CA LEU A 22 -32.46 23.90 19.15
C LEU A 22 -31.77 23.05 20.22
N THR A 23 -30.79 23.70 20.86
CA THR A 23 -30.41 23.71 22.29
C THR A 23 -30.01 22.42 23.00
N ALA A 24 -28.74 22.45 23.42
CA ALA A 24 -28.26 21.86 24.66
C ALA A 24 -29.07 22.35 25.87
N ASP A 25 -29.37 21.45 26.80
CA ASP A 25 -29.33 21.78 28.22
C ASP A 25 -29.15 20.56 29.12
N TYR A 26 -28.60 20.85 30.29
CA TYR A 26 -28.00 19.98 31.28
C TYR A 26 -28.94 19.00 32.02
N GLY A 27 -28.35 17.85 32.39
CA GLY A 27 -28.44 17.31 33.75
C GLY A 27 -29.62 16.41 34.09
N LEU A 28 -29.33 15.15 34.45
CA LEU A 28 -29.85 14.54 35.67
C LEU A 28 -29.15 13.22 35.99
N ALA A 29 -28.74 13.12 37.25
CA ALA A 29 -28.16 11.96 37.88
C ALA A 29 -29.17 10.81 37.97
N PHE A 30 -28.70 9.58 37.80
CA PHE A 30 -29.32 8.42 38.45
C PHE A 30 -28.23 7.55 39.07
N THR A 31 -28.21 7.58 40.39
CA THR A 31 -27.58 6.59 41.26
C THR A 31 -28.39 5.29 41.20
N THR A 32 -27.75 4.14 41.11
CA THR A 32 -28.26 2.91 41.72
C THR A 32 -27.09 1.98 42.06
N LYS A 33 -27.00 1.69 43.36
CA LYS A 33 -26.23 0.61 44.01
C LYS A 33 -26.70 -0.75 43.50
N PHE A 34 -25.79 -1.73 43.52
CA PHE A 34 -25.92 -3.17 43.86
C PHE A 34 -24.82 -3.89 43.07
N GLY A 35 -24.00 -4.82 43.57
CA GLY A 35 -23.83 -5.49 44.85
C GLY A 35 -22.79 -6.58 44.57
N ARG A 36 -21.75 -6.70 45.40
CA ARG A 36 -20.73 -7.75 45.28
C ARG A 36 -21.36 -9.12 45.56
N HIS A 37 -21.01 -10.12 44.77
CA HIS A 37 -20.97 -11.50 45.22
C HIS A 37 -19.87 -12.28 44.48
N THR A 38 -18.82 -12.62 45.22
CA THR A 38 -17.96 -13.78 44.97
C THR A 38 -18.67 -15.05 45.42
N PRO A 39 -18.25 -16.20 44.88
CA PRO A 39 -18.01 -17.33 45.77
C PRO A 39 -16.65 -18.01 45.50
N ASP A 40 -15.91 -18.21 46.59
CA ASP A 40 -14.96 -19.30 46.74
C ASP A 40 -15.70 -20.66 46.72
N SER A 41 -15.07 -21.68 46.14
CA SER A 41 -14.97 -22.98 46.82
C SER A 41 -13.89 -23.85 46.19
N SER A 42 -13.04 -24.34 47.09
CA SER A 42 -12.02 -25.36 46.94
C SER A 42 -12.65 -26.76 46.93
N VAL A 43 -12.10 -27.70 46.15
CA VAL A 43 -12.03 -29.13 46.52
C VAL A 43 -10.78 -29.77 45.91
N ASN A 44 -10.04 -30.47 46.78
CA ASN A 44 -8.88 -31.34 46.55
C ASN A 44 -9.15 -32.50 45.58
N SER A 45 -8.12 -32.96 44.86
CA SER A 45 -7.73 -34.37 44.91
C SER A 45 -6.26 -34.58 44.55
N LYS A 46 -5.59 -35.39 45.37
CA LYS A 46 -4.22 -35.89 45.23
C LYS A 46 -4.21 -37.16 44.38
N SER A 47 -3.19 -37.31 43.54
CA SER A 47 -2.42 -38.54 43.23
C SER A 47 -1.55 -38.21 42.02
N GLY A 48 -0.30 -38.61 41.83
CA GLY A 48 0.57 -39.57 42.50
C GLY A 48 1.56 -40.05 41.44
N LEU A 49 2.85 -39.75 41.64
CA LEU A 49 4.05 -40.46 41.14
C LEU A 49 4.19 -40.84 39.66
N GLY A 50 5.29 -40.37 39.05
CA GLY A 50 5.83 -40.92 37.81
C GLY A 50 7.08 -40.20 37.31
N GLN A 51 8.19 -40.25 38.06
CA GLN A 51 9.51 -39.89 37.54
C GLN A 51 9.89 -40.85 36.40
N ARG A 52 10.15 -40.33 35.20
CA ARG A 52 11.01 -40.96 34.20
C ARG A 52 11.93 -39.89 33.63
N GLY A 53 13.22 -40.02 33.95
CA GLY A 53 14.27 -39.26 33.33
C GLY A 53 14.38 -39.63 31.86
N PHE A 54 14.46 -38.62 31.00
CA PHE A 54 14.86 -38.77 29.61
C PHE A 54 16.24 -38.13 29.43
N SER A 55 17.15 -39.00 29.01
CA SER A 55 18.53 -38.74 28.60
C SER A 55 18.62 -37.71 27.48
N LYS A 56 19.70 -36.91 27.51
CA LYS A 56 20.13 -36.02 26.41
C LYS A 56 20.17 -36.76 25.06
N PRO A 57 19.71 -36.15 23.95
CA PRO A 57 20.05 -36.65 22.63
C PRO A 57 21.48 -36.22 22.22
N PRO A 58 22.16 -37.01 21.38
CA PRO A 58 23.54 -36.76 20.96
C PRO A 58 23.63 -35.63 19.94
N SER A 59 24.78 -34.96 19.90
CA SER A 59 25.12 -33.94 18.90
C SER A 59 25.30 -34.56 17.52
N THR A 60 24.36 -34.29 16.62
CA THR A 60 24.49 -34.63 15.20
C THR A 60 24.99 -33.42 14.41
N LYS A 61 26.15 -33.59 13.78
CA LYS A 61 26.71 -32.68 12.78
C LYS A 61 25.73 -32.61 11.59
N HIS A 62 25.21 -31.43 11.29
CA HIS A 62 24.33 -31.23 10.13
C HIS A 62 25.08 -31.45 8.81
N ALA A 63 24.52 -32.29 7.96
CA ALA A 63 24.96 -32.49 6.57
C ALA A 63 24.55 -31.26 5.71
N PRO A 64 25.28 -30.97 4.62
CA PRO A 64 24.96 -29.83 3.76
C PRO A 64 23.65 -30.05 3.00
N PHE A 65 22.82 -29.01 3.04
CA PHE A 65 21.58 -28.83 2.29
C PHE A 65 21.71 -29.24 0.82
N LYS A 66 20.97 -30.26 0.40
CA LYS A 66 20.76 -30.60 -1.02
C LYS A 66 19.45 -29.97 -1.48
N SER A 67 19.47 -28.69 -1.80
CA SER A 67 18.36 -28.13 -2.56
C SER A 67 18.53 -28.38 -4.05
N LYS A 68 17.42 -28.72 -4.70
CA LYS A 68 17.25 -28.55 -6.15
C LYS A 68 16.96 -27.07 -6.49
N PHE A 69 17.63 -26.11 -5.85
CA PHE A 69 17.44 -24.70 -6.18
C PHE A 69 18.34 -24.32 -7.35
N SER A 70 17.72 -23.77 -8.40
CA SER A 70 18.39 -23.08 -9.49
C SER A 70 19.44 -22.11 -8.90
N SER A 71 20.70 -22.32 -9.27
CA SER A 71 21.86 -21.64 -8.70
C SER A 71 21.98 -20.20 -9.20
N GLN A 72 21.14 -19.30 -8.70
CA GLN A 72 21.41 -17.86 -8.73
C GLN A 72 21.03 -17.25 -7.39
N ARG A 73 22.02 -17.05 -6.53
CA ARG A 73 21.88 -16.24 -5.32
C ARG A 73 21.71 -14.79 -5.78
N ILE A 74 20.58 -14.15 -5.43
CA ILE A 74 20.45 -12.70 -5.57
C ILE A 74 21.39 -12.09 -4.52
N LEU A 75 22.58 -11.65 -4.96
CA LEU A 75 23.54 -11.00 -4.07
C LEU A 75 23.02 -9.60 -3.71
N LEU A 76 22.43 -9.45 -2.53
CA LEU A 76 22.01 -8.14 -1.98
C LEU A 76 23.20 -7.33 -1.43
N HIS A 77 24.34 -7.31 -2.13
CA HIS A 77 25.44 -6.42 -1.78
C HIS A 77 25.27 -5.07 -2.52
N PRO A 78 25.70 -3.95 -1.92
CA PRO A 78 25.66 -2.66 -2.59
C PRO A 78 26.56 -2.72 -3.83
N LEU A 79 25.94 -2.86 -5.00
CA LEU A 79 26.62 -2.64 -6.27
C LEU A 79 26.92 -1.14 -6.37
N ALA A 80 28.19 -0.82 -6.61
CA ALA A 80 28.62 0.55 -6.87
C ALA A 80 27.73 1.17 -7.95
N THR A 81 27.22 2.36 -7.67
CA THR A 81 26.41 3.17 -8.57
C THR A 81 27.17 3.48 -9.85
N THR A 82 27.00 2.65 -10.88
CA THR A 82 27.27 3.07 -12.25
C THR A 82 26.17 4.06 -12.64
N SER A 83 26.53 5.34 -12.68
CA SER A 83 25.70 6.38 -13.27
C SER A 83 25.47 6.04 -14.74
N THR A 84 24.30 5.48 -15.06
CA THR A 84 23.90 5.26 -16.44
C THR A 84 23.62 6.62 -17.06
N THR A 85 24.54 7.04 -17.91
CA THR A 85 24.38 8.10 -18.91
C THR A 85 23.07 7.92 -19.66
N SER A 86 22.37 9.03 -19.88
CA SER A 86 21.17 9.21 -20.71
C SER A 86 21.10 8.26 -21.92
N SER A 87 20.45 7.11 -21.74
CA SER A 87 19.97 6.30 -22.85
C SER A 87 18.84 7.06 -23.52
N GLU A 88 18.88 7.20 -24.84
CA GLU A 88 17.75 7.67 -25.62
C GLU A 88 16.51 6.85 -25.24
N ILE A 89 15.42 7.53 -24.85
CA ILE A 89 14.19 6.87 -24.44
C ILE A 89 13.60 6.17 -25.67
N GLU A 90 13.62 4.84 -25.67
CA GLU A 90 13.07 4.05 -26.77
C GLU A 90 11.54 4.23 -26.81
N ARG A 91 11.04 4.76 -27.91
CA ARG A 91 9.59 4.93 -28.13
C ARG A 91 8.96 3.57 -28.36
N GLN A 92 7.98 3.24 -27.54
CA GLN A 92 7.17 2.04 -27.71
C GLN A 92 5.77 2.43 -28.14
N PHE A 93 5.18 1.60 -29.00
CA PHE A 93 3.86 1.83 -29.58
C PHE A 93 2.87 0.79 -29.06
N LEU A 94 1.62 1.24 -28.93
CA LEU A 94 0.49 0.34 -28.70
C LEU A 94 0.20 -0.46 -29.96
N ASP A 95 -0.40 -1.64 -29.79
CA ASP A 95 -0.97 -2.34 -30.95
C ASP A 95 -2.16 -1.56 -31.53
N GLU A 96 -2.53 -1.86 -32.78
CA GLU A 96 -3.57 -1.13 -33.51
C GLU A 96 -4.92 -1.14 -32.76
N LYS A 97 -5.28 -2.26 -32.12
CA LYS A 97 -6.55 -2.37 -31.37
C LYS A 97 -6.51 -1.56 -30.09
N GLN A 98 -5.39 -1.61 -29.37
CA GLN A 98 -5.16 -0.81 -28.17
C GLN A 98 -5.19 0.68 -28.50
N LEU A 99 -4.53 1.09 -29.58
CA LEU A 99 -4.47 2.46 -30.05
C LEU A 99 -5.87 2.98 -30.46
N ASP A 100 -6.59 2.24 -31.29
CA ASP A 100 -7.95 2.62 -31.69
C ASP A 100 -8.89 2.75 -30.49
N PHE A 101 -8.78 1.81 -29.54
CA PHE A 101 -9.62 1.83 -28.34
C PHE A 101 -9.27 3.00 -27.43
N ILE A 102 -7.99 3.26 -27.11
CA ILE A 102 -7.60 4.36 -26.23
C ILE A 102 -7.97 5.72 -26.84
N LEU A 103 -7.75 5.92 -28.14
CA LEU A 103 -8.12 7.16 -28.83
C LEU A 103 -9.65 7.36 -28.80
N GLY A 104 -10.41 6.33 -29.14
CA GLY A 104 -11.88 6.37 -29.09
C GLY A 104 -12.41 6.64 -27.67
N TYR A 105 -11.82 5.99 -26.67
CA TYR A 105 -12.20 6.14 -25.26
C TYR A 105 -11.91 7.54 -24.73
N LEU A 106 -10.68 8.03 -24.91
CA LEU A 106 -10.27 9.35 -24.43
C LEU A 106 -11.09 10.47 -25.10
N ASN A 107 -11.32 10.38 -26.40
CA ASN A 107 -12.15 11.36 -27.12
C ASN A 107 -13.61 11.36 -26.66
N LYS A 108 -14.16 10.20 -26.30
CA LYS A 108 -15.55 10.07 -25.87
C LYS A 108 -15.75 10.47 -24.41
N HIS A 109 -14.80 10.16 -23.54
CA HIS A 109 -14.99 10.23 -22.09
C HIS A 109 -14.11 11.27 -21.37
N GLN A 110 -13.05 11.76 -22.00
CA GLN A 110 -12.03 12.61 -21.35
C GLN A 110 -11.83 13.95 -22.05
N GLY A 111 -12.79 14.43 -22.84
CA GLY A 111 -12.67 15.70 -23.59
C GLY A 111 -12.30 16.91 -22.71
N ASN A 112 -12.83 17.00 -21.48
CA ASN A 112 -12.47 18.05 -20.54
C ASN A 112 -11.00 17.97 -20.09
N ALA A 113 -10.51 16.78 -19.73
CA ALA A 113 -9.11 16.58 -19.38
C ALA A 113 -8.18 16.91 -20.56
N LEU A 114 -8.52 16.49 -21.78
CA LEU A 114 -7.73 16.80 -22.99
C LEU A 114 -7.66 18.31 -23.26
N MET A 115 -8.76 19.04 -23.09
CA MET A 115 -8.74 20.51 -23.19
C MET A 115 -7.81 21.12 -22.14
N LYS A 116 -7.92 20.69 -20.89
CA LYS A 116 -7.03 21.15 -19.82
C LYS A 116 -5.56 20.80 -20.07
N PHE A 117 -5.26 19.65 -20.67
CA PHE A 117 -3.91 19.28 -21.07
C PHE A 117 -3.36 20.24 -22.12
N SER A 118 -4.14 20.55 -23.16
CA SER A 118 -3.75 21.54 -24.16
C SER A 118 -3.52 22.92 -23.55
N GLU A 119 -4.30 23.32 -22.54
CA GLU A 119 -4.12 24.60 -21.87
C GLU A 119 -2.92 24.62 -20.90
N ALA A 120 -2.60 23.50 -20.24
CA ALA A 120 -1.54 23.45 -19.25
C ALA A 120 -0.16 23.18 -19.86
N PHE A 121 -0.08 22.31 -20.87
CA PHE A 121 1.18 21.72 -21.33
C PHE A 121 1.58 22.12 -22.75
N SER A 122 0.77 22.90 -23.47
CA SER A 122 1.11 23.35 -24.83
C SER A 122 1.37 24.86 -24.91
N LYS A 123 1.98 25.28 -26.02
CA LYS A 123 2.18 26.70 -26.34
C LYS A 123 0.85 27.45 -26.49
N LEU A 124 -0.22 26.78 -26.94
CA LEU A 124 -1.56 27.37 -27.06
C LEU A 124 -2.09 27.87 -25.73
N GLY A 125 -1.82 27.14 -24.64
CA GLY A 125 -2.16 27.58 -23.30
C GLY A 125 -1.48 28.88 -22.88
N ALA A 126 -0.17 29.00 -23.19
CA ALA A 126 0.58 30.23 -22.94
C ALA A 126 0.08 31.40 -23.81
N GLU A 127 -0.27 31.14 -25.06
CA GLU A 127 -0.87 32.13 -25.95
C GLU A 127 -2.26 32.59 -25.49
N LYS A 128 -3.11 31.64 -25.08
CA LYS A 128 -4.42 31.92 -24.46
C LYS A 128 -4.25 32.84 -23.26
N ALA A 129 -3.35 32.52 -22.34
CA ALA A 129 -3.07 33.34 -21.17
C ALA A 129 -2.60 34.75 -21.56
N LYS A 130 -1.70 34.86 -22.54
CA LYS A 130 -1.17 36.15 -23.02
C LYS A 130 -2.24 37.01 -23.71
N LYS A 131 -3.04 36.42 -24.62
CA LYS A 131 -4.09 37.13 -25.36
C LYS A 131 -5.23 37.55 -24.42
N ASN A 132 -5.63 36.68 -23.49
CA ASN A 132 -6.71 36.96 -22.54
C ASN A 132 -6.32 37.91 -21.41
N ALA A 133 -5.03 38.17 -21.17
CA ALA A 133 -4.57 39.15 -20.19
C ALA A 133 -5.13 40.56 -20.45
N TRP A 134 -5.37 40.91 -21.72
CA TRP A 134 -5.82 42.25 -22.14
C TRP A 134 -7.22 42.27 -22.74
N SER A 135 -7.67 41.16 -23.34
CA SER A 135 -8.88 41.13 -24.18
C SER A 135 -10.09 40.44 -23.54
N GLY A 136 -9.96 39.92 -22.31
CA GLY A 136 -11.08 39.38 -21.53
C GLY A 136 -11.77 38.16 -22.16
N GLY A 137 -10.99 37.12 -22.52
CA GLY A 137 -11.56 35.85 -23.01
C GLY A 137 -11.76 35.78 -24.54
N SER A 138 -11.08 36.64 -25.31
CA SER A 138 -11.17 36.62 -26.77
C SER A 138 -10.53 35.40 -27.43
N TYR A 139 -9.75 34.63 -26.69
CA TYR A 139 -9.11 33.40 -27.16
C TYR A 139 -9.52 32.24 -26.25
N ASN A 140 -10.25 31.26 -26.78
CA ASN A 140 -10.71 30.12 -26.01
C ASN A 140 -10.40 28.79 -26.69
N ILE A 141 -10.14 27.76 -25.89
CA ILE A 141 -10.03 26.38 -26.36
C ILE A 141 -11.43 25.79 -26.25
N ALA A 142 -12.05 25.49 -27.39
CA ALA A 142 -13.45 25.06 -27.48
C ALA A 142 -13.58 23.53 -27.37
N SER A 143 -12.63 22.79 -27.95
CA SER A 143 -12.57 21.33 -27.84
C SER A 143 -11.14 20.83 -28.10
N ALA A 144 -10.84 19.63 -27.64
CA ALA A 144 -9.59 18.93 -27.93
C ALA A 144 -9.88 17.46 -28.21
N LYS A 145 -9.26 16.91 -29.26
CA LYS A 145 -9.35 15.50 -29.62
C LYS A 145 -7.97 14.90 -29.72
N ILE A 146 -7.76 13.75 -29.08
CA ILE A 146 -6.53 13.00 -29.23
C ILE A 146 -6.51 12.26 -30.57
N VAL A 147 -5.40 12.36 -31.28
CA VAL A 147 -5.21 11.77 -32.62
C VAL A 147 -4.04 10.80 -32.69
N GLY A 148 -3.15 10.82 -31.71
CA GLY A 148 -2.04 9.87 -31.58
C GLY A 148 -1.51 9.83 -30.16
N ILE A 149 -0.97 8.69 -29.75
CA ILE A 149 -0.32 8.50 -28.46
C ILE A 149 0.72 7.38 -28.52
N ASP A 150 1.87 7.59 -27.89
CA ASP A 150 2.93 6.61 -27.66
C ASP A 150 3.44 6.72 -26.20
N THR A 151 4.46 5.95 -25.83
CA THR A 151 5.00 6.00 -24.45
C THR A 151 5.71 7.30 -24.10
N VAL A 152 5.96 8.20 -25.05
CA VAL A 152 6.68 9.46 -24.84
C VAL A 152 5.75 10.67 -24.91
N SER A 153 4.79 10.68 -25.84
CA SER A 153 3.98 11.86 -26.12
C SER A 153 2.60 11.49 -26.67
N PHE A 154 1.71 12.48 -26.70
CA PHE A 154 0.42 12.39 -27.37
C PHE A 154 0.13 13.65 -28.19
N GLU A 155 -0.65 13.47 -29.24
CA GLU A 155 -1.04 14.52 -30.17
C GLU A 155 -2.51 14.85 -30.02
N LEU A 156 -2.82 16.15 -29.96
CA LEU A 156 -4.18 16.67 -29.92
C LEU A 156 -4.47 17.56 -31.13
N ASP A 157 -5.63 17.37 -31.75
CA ASP A 157 -6.28 18.37 -32.58
C ASP A 157 -7.15 19.25 -31.68
N VAL A 158 -6.73 20.50 -31.50
CA VAL A 158 -7.35 21.47 -30.59
C VAL A 158 -8.10 22.52 -31.38
N GLN A 159 -9.41 22.63 -31.14
CA GLN A 159 -10.23 23.66 -31.75
C GLN A 159 -10.16 24.93 -30.91
N VAL A 160 -9.60 25.99 -31.49
CA VAL A 160 -9.46 27.30 -30.88
C VAL A 160 -10.51 28.23 -31.47
N GLN A 161 -11.25 28.90 -30.59
CA GLN A 161 -12.18 29.97 -30.93
C GLN A 161 -11.57 31.32 -30.61
N ILE A 162 -11.36 32.13 -31.63
CA ILE A 162 -10.99 33.55 -31.50
C ILE A 162 -12.24 34.40 -31.68
N ARG A 163 -12.39 35.46 -30.89
CA ARG A 163 -13.58 36.32 -30.93
C ARG A 163 -13.73 36.93 -32.33
N ASN A 164 -14.92 36.76 -32.92
CA ASN A 164 -15.28 37.25 -34.26
C ASN A 164 -14.51 36.61 -35.42
N GLU A 165 -13.83 35.48 -35.19
CA GLU A 165 -13.16 34.69 -36.23
C GLU A 165 -13.76 33.28 -36.28
N ASP A 166 -13.57 32.59 -37.41
CA ASP A 166 -13.96 31.19 -37.51
C ASP A 166 -13.06 30.31 -36.63
N PRO A 167 -13.60 29.23 -36.03
CA PRO A 167 -12.78 28.33 -35.23
C PRO A 167 -11.67 27.69 -36.07
N ILE A 168 -10.44 27.75 -35.56
CA ILE A 168 -9.27 27.12 -36.17
C ILE A 168 -8.94 25.82 -35.44
N VAL A 169 -8.40 24.84 -36.17
CA VAL A 169 -7.90 23.59 -35.58
C VAL A 169 -6.37 23.64 -35.61
N GLU A 170 -5.77 23.53 -34.44
CA GLU A 170 -4.33 23.48 -34.28
C GLU A 170 -3.90 22.13 -33.71
N ARG A 171 -2.90 21.50 -34.34
CA ARG A 171 -2.32 20.25 -33.85
C ARG A 171 -1.19 20.54 -32.87
N VAL A 172 -1.27 19.96 -31.67
CA VAL A 172 -0.25 20.10 -30.63
C VAL A 172 0.23 18.74 -30.15
N ALA A 173 1.55 18.59 -30.02
CA ALA A 173 2.17 17.44 -29.38
C ALA A 173 2.53 17.79 -27.93
N ILE A 174 2.20 16.90 -26.99
CA ILE A 174 2.44 17.07 -25.55
C ILE A 174 3.22 15.85 -25.05
N ASP A 175 4.32 16.11 -24.34
CA ASP A 175 5.11 15.08 -23.67
C ASP A 175 4.32 14.48 -22.47
N LEU A 176 4.34 13.17 -22.29
CA LEU A 176 3.69 12.50 -21.16
C LEU A 176 4.35 12.84 -19.81
N ASP A 177 5.63 13.24 -19.82
CA ASP A 177 6.36 13.75 -18.67
C ASP A 177 6.33 15.29 -18.59
N ALA A 178 5.48 15.95 -19.39
CA ALA A 178 5.40 17.40 -19.45
C ALA A 178 5.19 18.06 -18.08
N MET A 179 5.80 19.23 -17.96
CA MET A 179 5.56 20.17 -16.87
C MET A 179 4.71 21.33 -17.39
N PRO A 180 3.88 21.96 -16.55
CA PRO A 180 3.06 23.10 -16.95
C PRO A 180 3.89 24.23 -17.56
N VAL A 181 3.51 24.67 -18.75
CA VAL A 181 4.23 25.74 -19.49
C VAL A 181 3.98 27.12 -18.84
N SER A 182 2.84 27.28 -18.16
CA SER A 182 2.51 28.50 -17.42
C SER A 182 2.13 28.19 -15.98
N LYS A 183 2.54 29.03 -15.03
CA LYS A 183 2.14 28.96 -13.60
C LYS A 183 0.72 29.48 -13.40
N ASN A 184 -0.22 29.06 -14.24
CA ASN A 184 -1.59 29.52 -14.14
C ASN A 184 -2.25 28.81 -12.94
N ARG A 185 -2.24 29.47 -11.77
CA ARG A 185 -2.76 28.96 -10.49
C ARG A 185 -4.22 28.47 -10.52
N LYS A 186 -4.99 28.83 -11.56
CA LYS A 186 -6.38 28.34 -11.73
C LYS A 186 -6.46 26.94 -12.31
N LEU A 187 -5.46 26.53 -13.10
CA LEU A 187 -5.39 25.22 -13.75
C LEU A 187 -4.60 24.22 -12.91
N LEU A 188 -3.58 24.72 -12.22
CA LEU A 188 -2.77 23.94 -11.31
C LEU A 188 -3.46 23.93 -9.94
N GLY A 189 -3.73 22.75 -9.40
CA GLY A 189 -4.17 22.63 -8.00
C GLY A 189 -3.21 23.35 -7.06
N SER A 190 -3.66 23.71 -5.85
CA SER A 190 -2.82 24.41 -4.86
C SER A 190 -1.69 23.55 -4.28
N GLY A 191 -1.49 22.33 -4.80
CA GLY A 191 -0.52 21.35 -4.33
C GLY A 191 0.83 21.40 -5.05
N THR A 192 1.77 20.62 -4.53
CA THR A 192 3.03 20.32 -5.19
C THR A 192 2.79 19.58 -6.50
N ILE A 193 3.42 20.05 -7.59
CA ILE A 193 3.36 19.39 -8.90
C ILE A 193 4.05 18.02 -8.77
N PRO A 194 3.36 16.90 -9.05
CA PRO A 194 3.99 15.59 -9.01
C PRO A 194 5.20 15.51 -9.96
N PRO A 195 6.34 14.93 -9.51
CA PRO A 195 7.51 14.76 -10.38
C PRO A 195 7.21 13.77 -11.52
N PRO A 196 7.98 13.77 -12.61
CA PRO A 196 7.87 12.76 -13.67
C PRO A 196 8.08 11.36 -13.12
N VAL A 197 7.42 10.38 -13.74
CA VAL A 197 7.52 8.98 -13.34
C VAL A 197 8.80 8.39 -13.95
N ALA A 198 9.54 7.59 -13.19
CA ALA A 198 10.69 6.88 -13.73
C ALA A 198 10.28 5.88 -14.84
N ARG A 199 11.14 5.68 -15.86
CA ARG A 199 10.87 4.82 -17.04
C ARG A 199 11.44 3.41 -16.93
N ASP A 200 12.04 3.08 -15.80
CA ASP A 200 12.85 1.88 -15.58
C ASP A 200 12.05 0.72 -14.93
N LEU A 201 10.77 0.61 -15.27
CA LEU A 201 9.83 -0.30 -14.62
C LEU A 201 9.42 -1.52 -15.45
N ASP A 202 9.99 -1.72 -16.65
CA ASP A 202 9.61 -2.80 -17.57
C ASP A 202 8.09 -3.01 -17.66
N LEU A 203 7.35 -1.88 -17.69
CA LEU A 203 5.90 -1.90 -17.78
C LEU A 203 5.48 -2.11 -19.24
N PRO A 204 4.35 -2.81 -19.48
CA PRO A 204 3.70 -2.78 -20.78
C PRO A 204 3.44 -1.32 -21.22
N PRO A 205 3.55 -1.01 -22.53
CA PRO A 205 3.35 0.35 -23.04
C PRO A 205 2.05 1.02 -22.55
N ILE A 206 0.96 0.25 -22.47
CA ILE A 206 -0.33 0.75 -22.01
C ILE A 206 -0.32 1.19 -20.55
N ASP A 207 0.33 0.44 -19.66
CA ASP A 207 0.44 0.79 -18.24
C ASP A 207 1.34 2.01 -18.05
N GLU A 208 2.39 2.12 -18.86
CA GLU A 208 3.28 3.27 -18.88
C GLU A 208 2.53 4.57 -19.28
N ILE A 209 1.72 4.48 -20.33
CA ILE A 209 0.88 5.57 -20.83
C ILE A 209 -0.17 5.95 -19.78
N VAL A 210 -0.93 4.97 -19.27
CA VAL A 210 -1.99 5.20 -18.28
C VAL A 210 -1.45 5.88 -17.04
N ARG A 211 -0.31 5.40 -16.52
CA ARG A 211 0.34 5.99 -15.34
C ARG A 211 0.71 7.46 -15.54
N ARG A 212 1.28 7.80 -16.70
CA ARG A 212 1.64 9.20 -17.02
C ARG A 212 0.44 10.07 -17.27
N LEU A 213 -0.60 9.56 -17.95
CA LEU A 213 -1.87 10.28 -18.08
C LEU A 213 -2.51 10.55 -16.72
N CYS A 214 -2.49 9.59 -15.79
CA CYS A 214 -2.95 9.80 -14.42
C CYS A 214 -2.17 10.93 -13.73
N ARG A 215 -0.83 10.96 -13.87
CA ARG A 215 -0.01 12.07 -13.37
C ARG A 215 -0.44 13.42 -13.97
N LEU A 216 -0.64 13.51 -15.27
CA LEU A 216 -1.08 14.75 -15.93
C LEU A 216 -2.48 15.18 -15.44
N CYS A 217 -3.41 14.24 -15.23
CA CYS A 217 -4.71 14.49 -14.63
C CYS A 217 -4.60 15.13 -13.23
N TRP A 218 -3.68 14.64 -12.39
CA TRP A 218 -3.42 15.26 -11.08
C TRP A 218 -2.91 16.69 -11.19
N ILE A 219 -2.03 16.97 -12.17
CA ILE A 219 -1.49 18.33 -12.38
C ILE A 219 -2.58 19.32 -12.78
N VAL A 220 -3.53 18.92 -13.64
CA VAL A 220 -4.63 19.79 -14.12
C VAL A 220 -5.89 19.74 -13.26
N ASN A 221 -5.80 19.16 -12.07
CA ASN A 221 -6.90 19.01 -11.11
C ASN A 221 -8.13 18.30 -11.71
N GLU A 222 -7.88 17.15 -12.35
CA GLU A 222 -8.90 16.20 -12.85
C GLU A 222 -8.67 14.78 -12.26
N PRO A 223 -8.60 14.62 -10.92
CA PRO A 223 -8.31 13.32 -10.32
C PRO A 223 -9.39 12.26 -10.60
N ASP A 224 -10.65 12.63 -10.81
CA ASP A 224 -11.75 11.68 -11.09
C ASP A 224 -11.57 10.93 -12.42
N ALA A 225 -10.82 11.50 -13.37
CA ALA A 225 -10.48 10.83 -14.62
C ALA A 225 -9.53 9.64 -14.41
N THR A 226 -8.74 9.65 -13.33
CA THR A 226 -7.66 8.69 -13.10
C THR A 226 -8.17 7.28 -12.84
N GLY A 227 -9.31 7.09 -12.16
CA GLY A 227 -9.90 5.76 -11.95
C GLY A 227 -10.29 5.09 -13.27
N LYS A 228 -10.89 5.87 -14.18
CA LYS A 228 -11.27 5.44 -15.53
C LYS A 228 -10.06 5.12 -16.41
N LEU A 229 -8.98 5.89 -16.30
CA LEU A 229 -7.71 5.61 -16.98
C LEU A 229 -7.05 4.35 -16.42
N PHE A 230 -7.06 4.19 -15.09
CA PHE A 230 -6.53 3.00 -14.44
C PHE A 230 -7.29 1.73 -14.87
N GLN A 231 -8.61 1.80 -14.93
CA GLN A 231 -9.45 0.73 -15.44
C GLN A 231 -9.16 0.40 -16.91
N LEU A 232 -8.82 1.39 -17.72
CA LEU A 232 -8.43 1.19 -19.12
C LEU A 232 -7.18 0.30 -19.24
N GLY A 233 -6.16 0.54 -18.42
CA GLY A 233 -4.95 -0.29 -18.39
C GLY A 233 -5.26 -1.76 -18.06
N ILE A 234 -6.14 -1.99 -17.07
CA ILE A 234 -6.63 -3.33 -16.72
C ILE A 234 -7.36 -4.01 -17.89
N GLN A 235 -8.15 -3.26 -18.67
CA GLN A 235 -8.98 -3.83 -19.75
C GLN A 235 -8.20 -4.11 -21.04
N LEU A 236 -7.15 -3.34 -21.32
CA LEU A 236 -6.39 -3.41 -22.58
C LEU A 236 -5.18 -4.36 -22.52
N ALA A 237 -5.30 -5.45 -21.75
CA ALA A 237 -4.23 -6.44 -21.56
C ALA A 237 -2.92 -5.83 -21.04
N GLY A 238 -3.02 -4.83 -20.16
CA GLY A 238 -1.89 -4.43 -19.32
C GLY A 238 -1.50 -5.55 -18.35
N SER A 239 -0.68 -5.22 -17.37
CA SER A 239 -0.14 -6.16 -16.38
C SER A 239 -1.16 -6.66 -15.35
N ASP A 240 -2.44 -6.29 -15.47
CA ASP A 240 -3.49 -6.48 -14.45
C ASP A 240 -3.09 -5.93 -13.06
N ILE A 241 -2.03 -5.12 -12.97
CA ILE A 241 -1.50 -4.59 -11.71
C ILE A 241 -2.56 -3.74 -11.03
N GLY A 242 -2.83 -4.06 -9.77
CA GLY A 242 -3.83 -3.39 -8.95
C GLY A 242 -5.24 -3.95 -9.09
N ARG A 243 -5.53 -4.81 -10.07
CA ARG A 243 -6.86 -5.42 -10.21
C ARG A 243 -7.22 -6.25 -8.96
N LEU A 244 -8.26 -5.79 -8.26
CA LEU A 244 -8.89 -6.58 -7.20
C LEU A 244 -9.78 -7.66 -7.82
N LYS A 245 -9.68 -8.87 -7.29
CA LYS A 245 -10.53 -9.97 -7.74
C LYS A 245 -11.99 -9.73 -7.35
N GLU A 246 -12.88 -10.22 -8.20
CA GLU A 246 -14.32 -10.22 -7.94
C GLU A 246 -14.67 -11.27 -6.87
N ASN A 247 -15.81 -11.08 -6.21
CA ASN A 247 -16.38 -12.04 -5.26
C ASN A 247 -15.45 -12.38 -4.08
N MET A 248 -14.72 -11.37 -3.61
CA MET A 248 -13.83 -11.51 -2.44
C MET A 248 -14.61 -11.58 -1.13
N TYR A 249 -15.85 -11.08 -1.11
CA TYR A 249 -16.78 -11.08 0.03
C TYR A 249 -16.08 -10.74 1.34
N LEU A 250 -15.41 -9.58 1.35
CA LEU A 250 -14.55 -9.19 2.48
C LEU A 250 -15.33 -8.94 3.77
N ASN A 251 -16.66 -8.89 3.71
CA ASN A 251 -17.55 -8.87 4.86
C ASN A 251 -17.72 -10.22 5.56
N GLN A 252 -17.40 -11.35 4.89
CA GLN A 252 -17.53 -12.68 5.48
C GLN A 252 -16.30 -13.01 6.32
N CYS A 253 -16.48 -13.02 7.64
CA CYS A 253 -15.46 -13.42 8.60
C CYS A 253 -15.87 -14.73 9.29
N PRO A 254 -14.99 -15.76 9.35
CA PRO A 254 -13.65 -15.78 8.79
C PRO A 254 -13.65 -15.85 7.25
N HIS A 255 -12.65 -15.23 6.62
CA HIS A 255 -12.45 -15.29 5.17
C HIS A 255 -12.14 -16.73 4.75
N ASN A 256 -12.49 -17.10 3.51
CA ASN A 256 -12.13 -18.40 2.99
C ASN A 256 -10.62 -18.48 2.65
N ARG A 257 -10.10 -19.69 2.47
CA ARG A 257 -8.67 -19.93 2.17
C ARG A 257 -8.21 -19.23 0.89
N TYR A 258 -9.08 -19.13 -0.11
CA TYR A 258 -8.77 -18.49 -1.39
C TYR A 258 -8.51 -16.98 -1.21
N VAL A 259 -9.37 -16.29 -0.48
CA VAL A 259 -9.23 -14.85 -0.17
C VAL A 259 -7.95 -14.58 0.60
N ARG A 260 -7.69 -15.36 1.66
CA ARG A 260 -6.44 -15.23 2.44
C ARG A 260 -5.20 -15.46 1.57
N LYS A 261 -5.17 -16.56 0.80
CA LYS A 261 -4.05 -16.88 -0.09
C LYS A 261 -3.79 -15.78 -1.11
N TYR A 262 -4.84 -15.21 -1.70
CA TYR A 262 -4.70 -14.09 -2.65
C TYR A 262 -3.93 -12.91 -2.03
N PHE A 263 -4.30 -12.46 -0.83
CA PHE A 263 -3.57 -11.39 -0.16
C PHE A 263 -2.15 -11.82 0.25
N TYR A 264 -1.96 -13.05 0.71
CA TYR A 264 -0.64 -13.54 1.13
C TYR A 264 0.35 -13.57 -0.03
N ASP A 265 -0.09 -14.09 -1.18
CA ASP A 265 0.74 -14.17 -2.38
C ASP A 265 1.16 -12.77 -2.84
N MET A 266 0.20 -11.82 -2.92
CA MET A 266 0.49 -10.43 -3.29
C MET A 266 1.47 -9.73 -2.34
N VAL A 267 1.28 -9.89 -1.02
CA VAL A 267 2.19 -9.28 -0.03
C VAL A 267 3.58 -9.90 -0.16
N ALA A 268 3.68 -11.20 -0.39
CA ALA A 268 4.95 -11.88 -0.56
C ALA A 268 5.66 -11.43 -1.85
N ASP A 269 4.95 -11.30 -2.97
CA ASP A 269 5.47 -10.74 -4.23
C ASP A 269 6.01 -9.32 -4.04
N ALA A 270 5.19 -8.43 -3.46
CA ALA A 270 5.58 -7.04 -3.21
C ALA A 270 6.78 -6.93 -2.27
N THR A 271 6.87 -7.80 -1.26
CA THR A 271 7.99 -7.83 -0.31
C THR A 271 9.28 -8.26 -0.99
N LEU A 272 9.23 -9.31 -1.83
CA LEU A 272 10.39 -9.77 -2.58
C LEU A 272 10.86 -8.70 -3.59
N GLU A 273 9.94 -8.12 -4.34
CA GLU A 273 10.24 -7.03 -5.27
C GLU A 273 10.91 -5.85 -4.54
N ALA A 274 10.36 -5.45 -3.38
CA ALA A 274 10.92 -4.38 -2.58
C ALA A 274 12.34 -4.69 -2.07
N ALA A 275 12.59 -5.92 -1.61
CA ALA A 275 13.93 -6.34 -1.20
C ALA A 275 14.95 -6.25 -2.36
N ILE A 276 14.55 -6.67 -3.56
CA ILE A 276 15.38 -6.57 -4.78
C ILE A 276 15.65 -5.10 -5.11
N LEU A 277 14.62 -4.25 -5.14
CA LEU A 277 14.76 -2.82 -5.44
C LEU A 277 15.65 -2.10 -4.42
N CYS A 278 15.53 -2.45 -3.14
CA CYS A 278 16.38 -1.92 -2.08
C CYS A 278 17.85 -2.29 -2.29
N SER A 279 18.15 -3.53 -2.69
CA SER A 279 19.54 -3.93 -2.97
C SER A 279 20.17 -3.20 -4.15
N LYS A 280 19.32 -2.74 -5.09
CA LYS A 280 19.72 -1.89 -6.23
C LYS A 280 19.80 -0.40 -5.85
N GLY A 281 19.54 -0.04 -4.60
CA GLY A 281 19.53 1.36 -4.13
C GLY A 281 18.38 2.19 -4.71
N ARG A 282 17.30 1.55 -5.21
CA ARG A 282 16.19 2.24 -5.88
C ARG A 282 15.10 2.73 -4.93
N ILE A 283 14.90 2.05 -3.82
CA ILE A 283 13.94 2.41 -2.77
C ILE A 283 14.62 2.36 -1.41
N SER A 284 14.00 2.98 -0.41
CA SER A 284 14.49 2.96 0.97
C SER A 284 14.53 1.55 1.55
N ASN A 285 15.50 1.28 2.41
CA ASN A 285 15.54 0.04 3.18
C ASN A 285 14.52 0.01 4.34
N ARG A 286 13.85 1.14 4.62
CA ARG A 286 12.79 1.25 5.63
C ARG A 286 11.44 1.16 4.94
N MET A 287 10.75 0.04 5.14
CA MET A 287 9.54 -0.31 4.42
C MET A 287 8.39 -0.65 5.37
N LYS A 288 7.15 -0.46 4.91
CA LYS A 288 5.95 -0.90 5.64
C LYS A 288 4.90 -1.52 4.74
N ILE A 289 4.19 -2.48 5.32
CA ILE A 289 3.05 -3.20 4.76
C ILE A 289 1.85 -2.88 5.64
N THR A 290 0.74 -2.46 5.03
CA THR A 290 -0.52 -2.22 5.73
C THR A 290 -1.59 -3.14 5.19
N ALA A 291 -2.04 -4.11 5.98
CA ALA A 291 -3.08 -5.08 5.68
C ALA A 291 -4.22 -4.95 6.69
N MET A 292 -5.28 -4.24 6.30
CA MET A 292 -6.37 -3.82 7.18
C MET A 292 -7.75 -4.23 6.66
N PHE A 293 -7.86 -5.45 6.12
CA PHE A 293 -9.15 -6.12 5.95
C PHE A 293 -9.58 -6.76 7.28
N PRO A 294 -10.87 -7.13 7.48
CA PRO A 294 -11.42 -7.39 8.82
C PRO A 294 -10.62 -8.33 9.73
N GLU A 295 -10.17 -9.50 9.23
CA GLU A 295 -9.36 -10.43 10.03
C GLU A 295 -7.96 -9.91 10.40
N MET A 296 -7.43 -8.91 9.70
CA MET A 296 -6.08 -8.39 9.90
C MET A 296 -6.04 -7.00 10.54
N ASN A 297 -7.21 -6.36 10.71
CA ASN A 297 -7.33 -5.03 11.30
C ASN A 297 -7.52 -5.13 12.82
N PRO A 298 -6.56 -4.69 13.66
CA PRO A 298 -6.66 -4.79 15.12
C PRO A 298 -7.79 -3.97 15.75
N SER A 299 -8.39 -3.04 15.01
CA SER A 299 -9.56 -2.26 15.46
C SER A 299 -10.89 -3.02 15.29
N MET A 300 -10.88 -4.14 14.57
CA MET A 300 -12.05 -4.99 14.32
C MET A 300 -12.16 -6.09 15.39
N ASP A 301 -13.39 -6.45 15.75
CA ASP A 301 -13.71 -7.59 16.61
C ASP A 301 -13.31 -8.94 16.00
N SER A 302 -13.35 -9.03 14.68
CA SER A 302 -12.95 -10.18 13.85
C SER A 302 -11.43 -10.36 13.70
N TYR A 303 -10.63 -9.49 14.31
CA TYR A 303 -9.17 -9.57 14.26
C TYR A 303 -8.63 -10.94 14.69
N ARG A 304 -7.77 -11.52 13.84
CA ARG A 304 -7.10 -12.82 14.06
C ARG A 304 -5.60 -12.69 13.83
N ILE A 305 -4.84 -12.77 14.92
CA ILE A 305 -3.37 -12.82 14.85
C ILE A 305 -2.86 -14.01 14.04
N GLY A 306 -3.57 -15.14 14.04
CA GLY A 306 -3.24 -16.30 13.21
C GLY A 306 -3.18 -15.97 11.71
N THR A 307 -4.12 -15.16 11.21
CA THR A 307 -4.16 -14.70 9.82
C THR A 307 -2.93 -13.85 9.47
N ILE A 308 -2.44 -13.04 10.40
CA ILE A 308 -1.17 -12.28 10.23
C ILE A 308 0.03 -13.22 10.19
N LEU A 309 0.09 -14.19 11.10
CA LEU A 309 1.19 -15.15 11.19
C LEU A 309 1.27 -16.04 9.94
N GLU A 310 0.13 -16.51 9.41
CA GLU A 310 0.04 -17.23 8.13
C GLU A 310 0.60 -16.41 6.96
N MET A 311 0.31 -15.11 6.92
CA MET A 311 0.84 -14.21 5.90
C MET A 311 2.36 -14.05 6.02
N ILE A 312 2.86 -13.77 7.23
CA ILE A 312 4.30 -13.60 7.49
C ILE A 312 5.05 -14.86 7.10
N ARG A 313 4.50 -16.04 7.42
CA ARG A 313 5.07 -17.31 6.99
C ARG A 313 5.23 -17.37 5.47
N THR A 314 4.19 -17.01 4.73
CA THR A 314 4.21 -17.02 3.25
C THR A 314 5.28 -16.06 2.71
N VAL A 315 5.34 -14.83 3.24
CA VAL A 315 6.35 -13.83 2.88
C VAL A 315 7.76 -14.33 3.16
N ALA A 316 7.98 -14.87 4.37
CA ALA A 316 9.29 -15.24 4.84
C ALA A 316 9.83 -16.48 4.11
N ILE A 317 8.97 -17.47 3.81
CA ILE A 317 9.34 -18.61 2.94
C ILE A 317 9.74 -18.12 1.54
N LYS A 318 8.96 -17.23 0.93
CA LYS A 318 9.25 -16.71 -0.41
C LYS A 318 10.61 -15.99 -0.50
N LEU A 319 10.99 -15.27 0.55
CA LEU A 319 12.33 -14.66 0.65
C LEU A 319 13.44 -15.70 0.84
N VAL A 320 13.21 -16.71 1.69
CA VAL A 320 14.16 -17.82 1.91
C VAL A 320 14.39 -18.63 0.64
N GLU A 321 13.36 -18.84 -0.18
CA GLU A 321 13.49 -19.50 -1.49
C GLU A 321 14.46 -18.76 -2.42
N GLN A 322 14.66 -17.45 -2.21
CA GLN A 322 15.66 -16.63 -2.91
C GLN A 322 17.03 -16.63 -2.21
N ASN A 323 17.25 -17.56 -1.27
CA ASN A 323 18.43 -17.69 -0.41
C ASN A 323 18.71 -16.47 0.48
N LEU A 324 17.66 -15.73 0.85
CA LEU A 324 17.79 -14.61 1.81
C LEU A 324 17.63 -15.12 3.24
N ARG A 325 18.49 -14.65 4.14
CA ARG A 325 18.35 -14.91 5.58
C ARG A 325 17.39 -13.90 6.18
N VAL A 326 16.24 -14.40 6.61
CA VAL A 326 15.13 -13.60 7.13
C VAL A 326 15.09 -13.71 8.64
N ARG A 327 15.03 -12.56 9.31
CA ARG A 327 14.72 -12.48 10.74
C ARG A 327 13.31 -11.93 10.95
N VAL A 328 12.46 -12.71 11.60
CA VAL A 328 11.12 -12.29 12.01
C VAL A 328 11.17 -11.82 13.46
N CYS A 329 10.84 -10.55 13.68
CA CYS A 329 10.92 -9.89 14.97
C CYS A 329 9.53 -9.59 15.54
N VAL A 330 9.37 -9.85 16.84
CA VAL A 330 8.19 -9.46 17.62
C VAL A 330 8.63 -8.43 18.66
N GLN A 331 7.78 -7.47 18.99
CA GLN A 331 8.09 -6.52 20.06
C GLN A 331 8.27 -7.23 21.40
N GLY A 332 9.41 -6.95 22.06
CA GLY A 332 9.69 -7.42 23.41
C GLY A 332 8.93 -6.61 24.48
N SER A 333 9.16 -6.94 25.75
CA SER A 333 8.62 -6.15 26.87
C SER A 333 9.24 -4.76 26.89
N MET A 334 8.43 -3.72 27.06
CA MET A 334 8.85 -2.32 27.12
C MET A 334 8.46 -1.68 28.45
N GLY A 335 9.20 -0.65 28.88
CA GLY A 335 8.94 0.14 30.10
C GLY A 335 9.89 -0.17 31.26
N VAL A 336 9.81 0.62 32.33
CA VAL A 336 10.65 0.49 33.54
C VAL A 336 9.77 0.21 34.76
N GLY A 337 10.15 -0.76 35.58
CA GLY A 337 9.44 -1.10 36.82
C GLY A 337 8.01 -1.61 36.58
N ILE A 338 7.03 -1.04 37.26
CA ILE A 338 5.61 -1.45 37.18
C ILE A 338 4.95 -1.16 35.82
N PHE A 339 5.61 -0.41 34.95
CA PHE A 339 5.16 -0.09 33.60
C PHE A 339 5.76 -1.03 32.54
N THR A 340 6.44 -2.10 32.96
CA THR A 340 6.92 -3.15 32.06
C THR A 340 5.74 -3.92 31.47
N GLY A 341 5.67 -3.98 30.13
CA GLY A 341 4.62 -4.71 29.45
C GLY A 341 4.89 -4.83 27.94
N VAL A 342 4.36 -5.89 27.37
CA VAL A 342 4.20 -6.04 25.92
C VAL A 342 2.78 -5.55 25.57
N PRO A 343 2.57 -4.85 24.44
CA PRO A 343 1.22 -4.55 23.98
C PRO A 343 0.37 -5.83 24.00
N LYS A 344 -0.84 -5.77 24.57
CA LYS A 344 -1.68 -6.96 24.80
C LYS A 344 -1.89 -7.79 23.53
N GLN A 345 -1.95 -7.14 22.37
CA GLN A 345 -2.11 -7.76 21.05
C GLN A 345 -0.90 -8.63 20.62
N LEU A 346 0.28 -8.38 21.20
CA LEU A 346 1.53 -9.08 20.91
C LEU A 346 1.92 -10.10 21.99
N GLY A 347 1.20 -10.15 23.11
CA GLY A 347 1.40 -11.11 24.18
C GLY A 347 1.28 -12.55 23.67
N GLY A 348 2.35 -13.34 23.79
CA GLY A 348 2.38 -14.74 23.34
C GLY A 348 2.61 -14.95 21.84
N VAL A 349 2.66 -13.88 21.02
CA VAL A 349 2.90 -13.97 19.57
C VAL A 349 4.25 -14.59 19.27
N SER A 350 5.30 -14.23 20.03
CA SER A 350 6.63 -14.83 19.88
C SER A 350 6.62 -16.36 20.10
N LYS A 351 5.85 -16.84 21.08
CA LYS A 351 5.69 -18.28 21.34
C LYS A 351 4.91 -18.97 20.22
N LEU A 352 3.81 -18.36 19.77
CA LEU A 352 3.02 -18.90 18.64
C LEU A 352 3.88 -18.99 17.38
N LEU A 353 4.65 -17.94 17.08
CA LEU A 353 5.57 -17.90 15.95
C LEU A 353 6.55 -19.08 16.01
N GLN A 354 7.17 -19.36 17.16
CA GLN A 354 8.10 -20.49 17.31
C GLN A 354 7.43 -21.88 17.20
N MET A 355 6.14 -21.98 17.53
CA MET A 355 5.37 -23.22 17.46
C MET A 355 4.77 -23.49 16.07
N MET A 356 4.84 -22.53 15.15
CA MET A 356 4.36 -22.74 13.78
C MET A 356 5.24 -23.76 13.05
N ASP A 357 4.63 -24.40 12.05
CA ASP A 357 5.21 -25.51 11.30
C ASP A 357 6.28 -25.08 10.28
N TRP A 358 7.32 -24.35 10.66
CA TRP A 358 8.28 -23.72 9.72
C TRP A 358 9.09 -24.71 8.88
N GLN A 359 9.43 -25.85 9.47
CA GLN A 359 10.27 -26.87 8.84
C GLN A 359 9.42 -28.10 8.59
N SER A 360 9.67 -28.77 7.46
CA SER A 360 9.12 -30.09 7.24
C SER A 360 10.11 -31.16 7.70
N ASN A 361 9.69 -32.43 7.73
CA ASN A 361 10.53 -33.54 8.17
C ASN A 361 11.74 -33.75 7.26
N GLU A 362 12.68 -34.60 7.69
CA GLU A 362 13.84 -34.98 6.88
C GLU A 362 13.40 -35.49 5.50
N GLY A 363 13.84 -34.83 4.43
CA GLY A 363 13.45 -35.10 3.04
C GLY A 363 12.21 -34.35 2.51
N GLU A 364 11.56 -33.50 3.31
CA GLU A 364 10.39 -32.69 2.92
C GLU A 364 10.76 -31.22 2.61
N GLU A 365 9.82 -30.46 2.05
CA GLU A 365 10.03 -29.05 1.66
C GLU A 365 10.36 -28.17 2.87
N ASN A 366 11.34 -27.26 2.79
CA ASN A 366 11.76 -26.38 3.91
C ASN A 366 12.52 -27.10 5.06
N GLU A 367 13.01 -28.32 4.85
CA GLU A 367 13.92 -28.97 5.78
C GLU A 367 15.14 -28.05 6.09
N GLY A 368 15.44 -27.87 7.39
CA GLY A 368 16.59 -27.09 7.82
C GLY A 368 16.46 -25.56 7.63
N MET A 369 15.26 -25.05 7.32
CA MET A 369 15.04 -23.61 7.14
C MET A 369 15.30 -22.79 8.40
N VAL A 370 14.75 -23.23 9.55
CA VAL A 370 14.91 -22.53 10.83
C VAL A 370 16.35 -22.65 11.31
N GLY A 371 16.95 -21.53 11.73
CA GLY A 371 18.32 -21.43 12.21
C GLY A 371 19.37 -21.19 11.12
N ASN A 372 19.11 -21.60 9.87
CA ASN A 372 20.02 -21.35 8.74
C ASN A 372 19.61 -20.14 7.91
N TYR A 373 18.31 -20.05 7.60
CA TYR A 373 17.73 -19.01 6.75
C TYR A 373 16.59 -18.26 7.44
N MET A 374 15.88 -18.89 8.37
CA MET A 374 14.81 -18.26 9.15
C MET A 374 15.22 -18.15 10.61
N ASN A 375 15.25 -16.92 11.13
CA ASN A 375 15.59 -16.62 12.50
C ASN A 375 14.48 -15.82 13.20
N PHE A 376 14.38 -15.96 14.52
CA PHE A 376 13.45 -15.18 15.33
C PHE A 376 14.20 -14.22 16.25
N GLY A 377 13.61 -13.07 16.57
CA GLY A 377 14.22 -12.10 17.47
C GLY A 377 13.21 -11.12 18.06
N ASN A 378 13.70 -10.20 18.90
CA ASN A 378 12.94 -9.03 19.30
C ASN A 378 13.30 -7.82 18.43
N ILE A 379 12.55 -6.74 18.57
CA ILE A 379 12.85 -5.45 17.96
C ILE A 379 13.92 -4.76 18.81
N GLY A 380 15.13 -4.58 18.27
CA GLY A 380 16.27 -3.97 18.93
C GLY A 380 17.58 -4.25 18.18
N ALA A 381 18.60 -3.41 18.39
CA ALA A 381 19.90 -3.55 17.72
C ALA A 381 20.63 -4.86 18.09
N GLU A 382 20.43 -5.35 19.30
CA GLU A 382 21.03 -6.58 19.82
C GLU A 382 20.59 -7.85 19.06
N HIS A 383 19.46 -7.77 18.35
CA HIS A 383 18.95 -8.86 17.53
C HIS A 383 19.35 -8.76 16.06
N VAL A 384 20.10 -7.72 15.68
CA VAL A 384 20.67 -7.60 14.33
C VAL A 384 21.97 -8.38 14.26
N VAL A 385 21.96 -9.52 13.58
CA VAL A 385 23.17 -10.33 13.41
C VAL A 385 23.97 -9.84 12.21
N ASN A 386 25.21 -9.45 12.48
CA ASN A 386 26.23 -9.13 11.49
C ASN A 386 27.20 -10.30 11.32
N ALA A 387 27.82 -10.40 10.15
CA ALA A 387 28.76 -11.47 9.87
C ALA A 387 29.97 -11.35 10.79
N HIS A 388 30.27 -12.41 11.54
CA HIS A 388 31.42 -12.47 12.43
C HIS A 388 31.91 -13.90 12.60
N VAL A 389 33.14 -14.05 13.07
CA VAL A 389 33.70 -15.35 13.45
C VAL A 389 33.64 -15.43 14.97
N ARG A 390 33.01 -16.48 15.50
CA ARG A 390 32.98 -16.76 16.94
C ARG A 390 34.37 -17.19 17.43
N GLU A 391 34.58 -17.12 18.73
CA GLU A 391 35.82 -17.58 19.39
C GLU A 391 36.15 -19.04 19.10
N ASP A 392 35.14 -19.87 18.80
CA ASP A 392 35.26 -21.28 18.41
C ASP A 392 35.60 -21.50 16.92
N GLY A 393 35.81 -20.43 16.16
CA GLY A 393 36.10 -20.47 14.72
C GLY A 393 34.86 -20.60 13.82
N THR A 394 33.66 -20.68 14.38
CA THR A 394 32.42 -20.79 13.60
C THR A 394 32.08 -19.45 12.94
N LYS A 395 31.87 -19.46 11.63
CA LYS A 395 31.38 -18.29 10.89
C LYS A 395 29.89 -18.13 11.14
N VAL A 396 29.50 -17.03 11.78
CA VAL A 396 28.12 -16.60 11.88
C VAL A 396 27.85 -15.69 10.70
N GLU A 397 26.83 -16.07 9.94
CA GLU A 397 26.40 -15.32 8.79
C GLU A 397 25.41 -14.22 9.21
N GLN A 398 25.42 -13.10 8.48
CA GLN A 398 24.50 -12.00 8.74
C GLN A 398 23.06 -12.35 8.28
N ASP A 399 22.06 -11.73 8.90
CA ASP A 399 20.71 -11.70 8.34
C ASP A 399 20.63 -10.67 7.20
N ASP A 400 19.79 -10.93 6.20
CA ASP A 400 19.62 -10.10 5.00
C ASP A 400 18.36 -9.22 5.06
N VAL A 401 17.26 -9.72 5.65
CA VAL A 401 15.96 -9.02 5.72
C VAL A 401 15.34 -9.15 7.10
N PHE A 402 14.77 -8.07 7.63
CA PHE A 402 14.07 -8.04 8.92
C PHE A 402 12.57 -7.77 8.73
N ILE A 403 11.70 -8.64 9.23
CA ILE A 403 10.25 -8.48 9.21
C ILE A 403 9.75 -8.26 10.64
N LEU A 404 9.14 -7.12 10.92
CA LEU A 404 8.70 -6.72 12.26
C LEU A 404 7.18 -6.79 12.34
N ILE A 405 6.66 -7.63 13.25
CA ILE A 405 5.23 -7.90 13.38
C ILE A 405 4.56 -6.84 14.25
N ALA A 406 3.68 -6.05 13.64
CA ALA A 406 2.78 -5.09 14.27
C ALA A 406 3.43 -4.27 15.40
N PRO A 407 4.59 -3.62 15.17
CA PRO A 407 5.26 -2.83 16.21
C PRO A 407 4.35 -1.68 16.68
N GLN A 408 4.26 -1.48 17.99
CA GLN A 408 3.35 -0.51 18.60
C GLN A 408 4.06 0.42 19.59
N SER A 409 3.77 1.71 19.48
CA SER A 409 4.08 2.68 20.53
C SER A 409 3.14 2.49 21.72
N MET A 410 3.67 2.48 22.94
CA MET A 410 2.88 2.42 24.18
C MET A 410 2.80 3.79 24.86
N VAL A 411 1.83 3.91 25.78
CA VAL A 411 1.70 5.08 26.66
C VAL A 411 2.90 5.14 27.62
N GLY A 412 3.58 6.28 27.68
CA GLY A 412 4.72 6.54 28.57
C GLY A 412 5.88 7.20 27.85
N VAL A 413 6.72 7.96 28.58
CA VAL A 413 7.88 8.69 28.01
C VAL A 413 8.92 7.72 27.44
N ASP A 414 9.16 6.61 28.15
CA ASP A 414 10.18 5.60 27.83
C ASP A 414 9.59 4.33 27.18
N SER A 415 8.32 4.37 26.77
CA SER A 415 7.57 3.21 26.25
C SER A 415 7.33 3.27 24.74
N SER A 416 8.07 4.14 24.04
CA SER A 416 7.98 4.29 22.59
C SER A 416 8.91 3.31 21.88
N ILE A 417 8.34 2.47 21.00
CA ILE A 417 9.11 1.51 20.19
C ILE A 417 10.07 2.18 19.20
N ILE A 418 9.92 3.50 18.98
CA ILE A 418 10.71 4.28 18.03
C ILE A 418 12.21 4.24 18.34
N ALA A 419 12.61 4.26 19.62
CA ALA A 419 14.03 4.20 19.97
C ALA A 419 14.67 2.88 19.51
N SER A 420 14.05 1.74 19.88
CA SER A 420 14.51 0.42 19.45
C SER A 420 14.47 0.24 17.94
N LEU A 421 13.48 0.83 17.25
CA LEU A 421 13.43 0.83 15.78
C LEU A 421 14.56 1.66 15.15
N LYS A 422 14.93 2.80 15.74
CA LYS A 422 16.07 3.62 15.28
C LYS A 422 17.38 2.85 15.42
N GLU A 423 17.63 2.28 16.59
CA GLU A 423 18.82 1.48 16.87
C GLU A 423 18.91 0.25 15.95
N MET A 424 17.79 -0.45 15.76
CA MET A 424 17.73 -1.59 14.84
C MET A 424 17.98 -1.15 13.38
N ALA A 425 17.43 -0.02 12.95
CA ALA A 425 17.67 0.53 11.62
C ALA A 425 19.12 0.94 11.39
N GLU A 426 19.78 1.50 12.40
CA GLU A 426 21.20 1.82 12.36
C GLU A 426 22.06 0.56 12.26
N ALA A 427 21.80 -0.44 13.12
CA ALA A 427 22.51 -1.71 13.09
C ALA A 427 22.27 -2.51 11.79
N ALA A 428 21.08 -2.43 11.21
CA ALA A 428 20.75 -3.08 9.95
C ALA A 428 21.47 -2.45 8.74
N GLY A 429 21.87 -1.19 8.82
CA GLY A 429 22.54 -0.48 7.73
C GLY A 429 21.62 -0.33 6.51
N SER A 430 22.03 -0.85 5.35
CA SER A 430 21.26 -0.81 4.10
C SER A 430 20.29 -1.98 3.91
N ARG A 431 20.24 -2.92 4.87
CA ARG A 431 19.38 -4.10 4.77
C ARG A 431 17.90 -3.76 4.98
N PRO A 432 16.97 -4.40 4.25
CA PRO A 432 15.55 -4.14 4.40
C PRO A 432 15.01 -4.40 5.82
N ILE A 433 14.30 -3.43 6.37
CA ILE A 433 13.46 -3.54 7.56
C ILE A 433 12.02 -3.27 7.14
N ILE A 434 11.17 -4.27 7.32
CA ILE A 434 9.80 -4.27 6.85
C ILE A 434 8.86 -4.35 8.05
N LEU A 435 8.08 -3.28 8.27
CA LEU A 435 7.08 -3.25 9.32
C LEU A 435 5.74 -3.74 8.79
N LEU A 436 5.16 -4.75 9.42
CA LEU A 436 3.80 -5.20 9.10
C LEU A 436 2.80 -4.59 10.06
N ASN A 437 1.76 -3.91 9.57
CA ASN A 437 0.72 -3.26 10.36
C ASN A 437 1.26 -2.44 11.55
N PRO A 438 2.24 -1.54 11.32
CA PRO A 438 2.81 -0.76 12.41
C PRO A 438 1.80 0.25 12.99
N ASP A 439 1.74 0.35 14.32
CA ASP A 439 1.03 1.41 15.03
C ASP A 439 2.04 2.29 15.77
N LEU A 440 2.68 3.17 15.00
CA LEU A 440 3.68 4.11 15.51
C LEU A 440 3.06 5.41 16.03
N THR A 441 1.73 5.48 16.13
CA THR A 441 1.05 6.69 16.60
C THR A 441 1.31 6.91 18.09
N ASP A 442 1.56 8.15 18.48
CA ASP A 442 1.70 8.51 19.88
C ASP A 442 0.38 8.28 20.63
N LYS A 443 0.41 7.45 21.68
CA LYS A 443 -0.76 7.16 22.51
C LYS A 443 -0.84 8.14 23.68
N PHE A 444 -2.04 8.66 23.95
CA PHE A 444 -2.30 9.52 25.12
C PHE A 444 -2.31 8.70 26.40
N SER A 445 -1.77 9.26 27.48
CA SER A 445 -1.96 8.67 28.81
C SER A 445 -3.39 8.85 29.30
N SER A 446 -3.81 7.98 30.22
CA SER A 446 -5.11 8.08 30.90
C SER A 446 -5.30 9.39 31.67
N GLN A 447 -4.23 10.15 31.92
CA GLN A 447 -4.25 11.49 32.52
C GLN A 447 -4.25 12.63 31.48
N GLY A 448 -4.44 12.34 30.18
CA GLY A 448 -4.51 13.34 29.11
C GLY A 448 -3.17 14.02 28.79
N GLN A 449 -2.07 13.65 29.45
CA GLN A 449 -0.75 14.18 29.12
C GLN A 449 -0.25 13.54 27.83
N GLN A 450 0.02 14.39 26.85
CA GLN A 450 0.67 14.05 25.59
C GLN A 450 2.19 14.27 25.71
N ASN A 451 2.98 13.32 25.21
CA ASN A 451 4.43 13.50 25.13
C ASN A 451 4.78 14.50 24.02
N VAL A 452 4.96 15.77 24.38
CA VAL A 452 5.29 16.84 23.43
C VAL A 452 6.77 16.81 23.02
N ARG A 453 7.68 16.39 23.93
CA ARG A 453 9.12 16.31 23.64
C ARG A 453 9.45 15.17 22.68
N GLY A 454 10.24 15.46 21.64
CA GLY A 454 10.66 14.51 20.62
C GLY A 454 9.53 13.95 19.74
N ARG A 455 8.30 14.48 19.84
CA ARG A 455 7.15 14.02 19.05
C ARG A 455 7.38 14.19 17.56
N GLN A 456 7.89 15.36 17.16
CA GLN A 456 8.20 15.62 15.77
C GLN A 456 9.25 14.61 15.26
N ASP A 457 10.34 14.40 16.00
CA ASP A 457 11.37 13.41 15.64
C ASP A 457 10.86 11.96 15.55
N ARG A 458 9.82 11.61 16.32
CA ARG A 458 9.15 10.30 16.24
C ARG A 458 8.28 10.20 14.99
N ILE A 459 7.49 11.24 14.70
CA ILE A 459 6.66 11.32 13.50
C ILE A 459 7.54 11.31 12.25
N ASP A 460 8.60 12.11 12.23
CA ASP A 460 9.54 12.21 11.11
C ASP A 460 10.21 10.87 10.86
N PHE A 461 10.67 10.18 11.92
CA PHE A 461 11.24 8.85 11.78
C PHE A 461 10.21 7.82 11.28
N ALA A 462 8.98 7.81 11.82
CA ALA A 462 7.91 6.92 11.35
C ALA A 462 7.57 7.17 9.87
N ASN A 463 7.66 8.42 9.41
CA ASN A 463 7.46 8.81 8.02
C ASN A 463 8.60 8.38 7.09
N THR A 464 9.77 7.98 7.62
CA THR A 464 10.85 7.41 6.79
C THR A 464 10.54 6.02 6.24
N PHE A 465 9.50 5.35 6.75
CA PHE A 465 9.07 4.05 6.25
C PHE A 465 8.15 4.20 5.03
N GLU A 466 8.68 3.79 3.87
CA GLU A 466 7.98 3.80 2.60
C GLU A 466 6.96 2.64 2.52
N THR A 467 5.80 2.91 1.94
CA THR A 467 4.76 1.87 1.83
C THR A 467 5.04 1.01 0.61
N ILE A 468 5.35 -0.27 0.83
CA ILE A 468 5.64 -1.22 -0.25
C ILE A 468 4.42 -2.04 -0.66
N TRP A 469 3.42 -2.14 0.22
CA TRP A 469 2.14 -2.76 -0.05
C TRP A 469 1.09 -2.20 0.91
N HIS A 470 -0.12 -1.97 0.41
CA HIS A 470 -1.21 -1.44 1.24
C HIS A 470 -2.55 -1.98 0.78
N PHE A 471 -3.37 -2.45 1.71
CA PHE A 471 -4.79 -2.73 1.51
C PHE A 471 -5.58 -2.34 2.76
N ASN A 472 -6.60 -1.51 2.60
CA ASN A 472 -7.61 -1.29 3.63
C ASN A 472 -9.00 -1.14 3.01
N ASN A 473 -10.02 -1.60 3.74
CA ASN A 473 -11.40 -1.36 3.36
C ASN A 473 -11.82 0.08 3.70
N ILE A 474 -12.76 0.59 2.91
CA ILE A 474 -13.41 1.88 3.11
C ILE A 474 -14.79 1.61 3.73
N TYR A 475 -15.11 2.28 4.83
CA TYR A 475 -16.34 2.08 5.62
C TYR A 475 -17.12 3.40 5.75
N VAL A 476 -18.41 3.31 6.07
CA VAL A 476 -19.23 4.47 6.43
C VAL A 476 -18.79 5.02 7.79
N SER A 477 -18.53 6.32 7.86
CA SER A 477 -18.18 6.99 9.13
C SER A 477 -19.27 6.80 10.19
N GLY A 478 -18.88 6.53 11.44
CA GLY A 478 -19.80 6.36 12.57
C GLY A 478 -20.52 5.02 12.66
N THR A 479 -20.31 4.11 11.70
CA THR A 479 -20.83 2.73 11.77
C THR A 479 -19.78 1.78 12.35
N SER A 480 -20.23 0.70 13.00
CA SER A 480 -19.37 -0.37 13.55
C SER A 480 -18.80 -1.27 12.44
N TYR A 481 -18.17 -0.65 11.43
CA TYR A 481 -17.37 -1.28 10.38
C TYR A 481 -18.13 -2.04 9.28
N PHE A 482 -19.43 -1.76 9.11
CA PHE A 482 -20.23 -2.20 7.97
C PHE A 482 -21.29 -1.15 7.60
N PRO A 483 -21.65 -1.01 6.31
CA PRO A 483 -21.19 -1.79 5.15
C PRO A 483 -19.78 -1.37 4.66
N ILE A 484 -19.12 -2.28 3.94
CA ILE A 484 -17.90 -1.97 3.17
C ILE A 484 -18.32 -1.21 1.90
N LEU A 485 -17.83 0.00 1.75
CA LEU A 485 -18.07 0.85 0.57
C LEU A 485 -17.05 0.63 -0.56
N GLY A 486 -15.86 0.12 -0.21
CA GLY A 486 -14.75 0.06 -1.13
C GLY A 486 -13.44 -0.40 -0.51
N ALA A 487 -12.33 -0.13 -1.20
CA ALA A 487 -10.99 -0.39 -0.68
C ALA A 487 -9.98 0.62 -1.25
N THR A 488 -8.91 0.92 -0.51
CA THR A 488 -7.71 1.56 -1.06
C THR A 488 -6.59 0.52 -1.10
N PHE A 489 -5.91 0.45 -2.24
CA PHE A 489 -4.96 -0.60 -2.55
C PHE A 489 -3.70 -0.05 -3.24
N LYS A 490 -2.54 -0.53 -2.80
CA LYS A 490 -1.24 -0.39 -3.47
C LYS A 490 -0.64 -1.80 -3.59
N PRO A 491 -0.54 -2.37 -4.80
CA PRO A 491 -0.17 -3.77 -5.02
C PRO A 491 1.33 -4.06 -4.85
N GLY A 492 2.20 -3.06 -4.95
CA GLY A 492 3.64 -3.24 -4.89
C GLY A 492 4.39 -1.91 -4.76
N PRO A 493 5.72 -1.94 -4.51
CA PRO A 493 6.50 -0.78 -4.07
C PRO A 493 6.48 0.38 -5.05
N LEU A 494 6.58 0.09 -6.35
CA LEU A 494 6.63 1.08 -7.42
C LEU A 494 5.29 1.25 -8.16
N ASN A 495 4.22 0.58 -7.74
CA ASN A 495 2.91 0.71 -8.37
C ASN A 495 2.13 1.90 -7.82
N MET A 496 1.20 2.40 -8.63
CA MET A 496 0.26 3.44 -8.21
C MET A 496 -0.67 2.95 -7.10
N TRP A 497 -1.10 3.90 -6.29
CA TRP A 497 -2.26 3.74 -5.42
C TRP A 497 -3.53 3.79 -6.25
N ALA A 498 -4.52 3.00 -5.87
CA ALA A 498 -5.87 3.10 -6.40
C ALA A 498 -6.90 2.91 -5.27
N SER A 499 -7.96 3.71 -5.31
CA SER A 499 -9.16 3.48 -4.50
C SER A 499 -10.27 2.94 -5.38
N TYR A 500 -11.05 2.04 -4.79
CA TYR A 500 -12.07 1.26 -5.47
C TYR A 500 -13.39 1.46 -4.76
N GLN A 501 -14.46 1.58 -5.55
CA GLN A 501 -15.82 1.48 -5.06
C GLN A 501 -16.29 0.04 -5.18
N ARG A 502 -16.84 -0.51 -4.09
CA ARG A 502 -17.52 -1.81 -4.12
C ARG A 502 -18.88 -1.62 -4.79
N ARG A 503 -19.20 -2.48 -5.75
CA ARG A 503 -20.49 -2.55 -6.43
C ARG A 503 -21.00 -3.99 -6.36
N ASP A 504 -22.26 -4.14 -5.98
CA ASP A 504 -22.92 -5.44 -6.08
C ASP A 504 -23.34 -5.66 -7.54
N LEU A 505 -23.09 -6.88 -8.05
CA LEU A 505 -23.52 -7.26 -9.40
C LEU A 505 -25.04 -7.42 -9.45
N ALA A 506 -25.61 -7.20 -10.63
CA ALA A 506 -27.05 -7.35 -10.84
C ALA A 506 -27.53 -8.74 -10.40
N LYS A 507 -28.72 -8.79 -9.78
CA LYS A 507 -29.35 -10.01 -9.25
C LYS A 507 -28.54 -10.71 -8.14
N GLU A 508 -27.76 -9.95 -7.37
CA GLU A 508 -26.99 -10.46 -6.21
C GLU A 508 -25.98 -11.57 -6.58
N GLN A 509 -25.55 -11.62 -7.84
CA GLN A 509 -24.66 -12.68 -8.35
C GLN A 509 -23.19 -12.49 -7.97
N GLY A 510 -22.86 -11.45 -7.20
CA GLY A 510 -21.48 -11.17 -6.84
C GLY A 510 -21.22 -9.75 -6.37
N GLU A 511 -19.96 -9.48 -6.06
CA GLU A 511 -19.44 -8.15 -5.81
C GLU A 511 -18.18 -7.89 -6.65
N MET A 512 -18.02 -6.66 -7.09
CA MET A 512 -16.84 -6.21 -7.81
C MET A 512 -16.31 -4.90 -7.25
N TYR A 513 -15.03 -4.64 -7.49
CA TYR A 513 -14.35 -3.42 -7.07
C TYR A 513 -13.96 -2.62 -8.31
N ILE A 514 -14.54 -1.44 -8.49
CA ILE A 514 -14.30 -0.57 -9.64
C ILE A 514 -13.35 0.56 -9.23
N PRO A 515 -12.22 0.76 -9.92
CA PRO A 515 -11.33 1.88 -9.63
C PRO A 515 -12.06 3.22 -9.84
N ILE A 516 -11.95 4.12 -8.88
CA ILE A 516 -12.54 5.47 -8.93
C ILE A 516 -11.49 6.58 -8.99
N ILE A 517 -10.33 6.36 -8.38
CA ILE A 517 -9.23 7.31 -8.34
C ILE A 517 -7.91 6.54 -8.21
N ALA A 518 -6.87 7.00 -8.89
CA ALA A 518 -5.54 6.40 -8.86
C ALA A 518 -4.44 7.47 -8.95
N GLY A 519 -3.27 7.21 -8.37
CA GLY A 519 -2.15 8.15 -8.38
C GLY A 519 -0.88 7.62 -7.72
N GLU A 520 0.19 8.41 -7.78
CA GLU A 520 1.48 8.09 -7.15
C GLU A 520 1.44 8.22 -5.62
N GLU A 521 0.51 9.03 -5.13
CA GLU A 521 0.26 9.24 -3.70
C GLU A 521 -1.05 8.58 -3.28
N LYS A 522 -1.16 8.26 -1.99
CA LYS A 522 -2.37 7.69 -1.42
C LYS A 522 -3.53 8.69 -1.52
N PRO A 523 -4.66 8.34 -2.17
CA PRO A 523 -5.83 9.19 -2.21
C PRO A 523 -6.36 9.53 -0.81
N GLN A 524 -6.77 10.78 -0.62
CA GLN A 524 -7.31 11.27 0.66
C GLN A 524 -8.81 10.97 0.78
N GLY A 525 -9.32 10.97 2.02
CA GLY A 525 -10.71 10.56 2.30
C GLY A 525 -11.76 11.45 1.63
N ASP A 526 -11.53 12.76 1.60
CA ASP A 526 -12.37 13.75 0.91
C ASP A 526 -12.40 13.52 -0.61
N GLN A 527 -11.24 13.24 -1.21
CA GLN A 527 -11.12 12.94 -2.64
C GLN A 527 -11.88 11.66 -2.99
N ILE A 528 -11.73 10.60 -2.19
CA ILE A 528 -12.43 9.32 -2.39
C ILE A 528 -13.95 9.52 -2.33
N LEU A 529 -14.43 10.28 -1.34
CA LEU A 529 -15.86 10.54 -1.17
C LEU A 529 -16.44 11.35 -2.32
N ALA A 530 -15.73 12.38 -2.79
CA ALA A 530 -16.15 13.14 -3.97
C ALA A 530 -16.26 12.25 -5.22
N SER A 531 -15.33 11.30 -5.40
CA SER A 531 -15.38 10.36 -6.52
C SER A 531 -16.48 9.27 -6.39
N PHE A 532 -17.10 9.09 -5.22
CA PHE A 532 -18.26 8.19 -5.09
C PHE A 532 -19.57 8.83 -5.56
N GLU A 533 -19.62 10.17 -5.60
CA GLU A 533 -20.80 10.94 -6.00
C GLU A 533 -20.83 11.26 -7.51
N SER A 534 -19.70 11.10 -8.21
CA SER A 534 -19.56 11.30 -9.66
C SER A 534 -19.87 10.05 -10.49
#